data_AF-A0A8T4CC92-F1
#
_entry.id   AF-A0A8T4CC92-F1
#
_cell.length_a   1.000
_cell.length_b   1.000
_cell.length_c   1.000
_cell.angle_alpha   90.00
_cell.angle_beta   90.00
_cell.angle_gamma   90.00
#
_symmetry.space_group_name_H-M   'P 1'
#
loop_
_entity.id
_entity.type
_entity.pdbx_description
1 polymer ?
#
loop_
_entity_poly.entity_id
_entity_poly.type
_entity_poly.pdbx_seq_one_letter_code
_entity_poly.pdbx_strand_id
1 'polypeptide(L)' 'MATSISVTEGTRNELLLLKIKEGYSSLEALLAHLITGYKRQRLLEESGRLRRRMQERKLSLEDLVE' A
#
# COMPACT_ATOMS: atom_id res chain seq x y z
N MET A 1 13.24 16.51 2.42
CA MET A 1 11.98 17.25 2.20
C MET A 1 11.04 16.90 3.35
N ALA A 2 10.55 17.88 4.10
CA ALA A 2 9.58 17.63 5.16
C ALA A 2 8.18 17.56 4.55
N THR A 3 7.57 16.38 4.56
CA THR A 3 6.19 16.19 4.10
C THR A 3 5.27 16.38 5.28
N SER A 4 4.48 17.47 5.27
CA SER A 4 3.44 17.68 6.29
C SER A 4 2.16 16.94 5.89
N ILE A 5 1.53 16.27 6.84
CA ILE A 5 0.29 15.52 6.64
C ILE A 5 -0.69 15.90 7.73
N SER A 6 -1.89 16.35 7.34
CA SER A 6 -2.96 16.65 8.27
C SER A 6 -3.80 15.40 8.54
N VAL A 7 -3.93 15.03 9.81
CA VAL A 7 -4.76 13.92 10.26
C VAL A 7 -5.61 14.37 11.45
N THR A 8 -6.69 13.65 11.72
CA THR A 8 -7.49 13.90 12.93
C THR A 8 -6.69 13.54 14.18
N GLU A 9 -7.08 14.11 15.33
CA GLU A 9 -6.43 13.82 16.60
C GLU A 9 -6.53 12.33 16.99
N GLY A 10 -7.70 11.71 16.74
CA GLY A 10 -7.90 10.28 16.97
C GLY A 10 -6.92 9.42 16.16
N THR A 11 -6.81 9.67 14.85
CA THR A 11 -5.87 8.95 13.98
C THR A 11 -4.43 9.17 14.41
N ARG A 12 -4.06 10.38 14.84
CA ARG A 12 -2.71 10.66 15.37
C ARG A 12 -2.40 9.79 16.58
N ASN A 13 -3.35 9.66 17.52
CA ASN A 13 -3.16 8.87 18.73
C ASN A 13 -3.02 7.37 18.41
N GLU A 14 -3.84 6.86 17.50
CA GLU A 14 -3.72 5.47 17.02
C GLU A 14 -2.37 5.19 16.36
N LEU A 15 -1.88 6.10 15.50
CA LEU A 15 -0.58 5.96 14.86
C LEU A 15 0.57 5.95 15.88
N LEU A 16 0.48 6.76 16.94
CA LEU A 16 1.47 6.76 18.02
C LEU A 16 1.44 5.45 18.81
N LEU A 17 0.26 4.92 19.13
CA LEU A 17 0.11 3.62 19.79
C LEU A 17 0.66 2.48 18.93
N LEU A 18 0.35 2.50 17.64
CA LEU A 18 0.82 1.51 16.68
C LEU A 18 2.35 1.53 16.54
N LYS A 19 2.95 2.74 16.47
CA LYS A 19 4.40 2.93 16.45
C LYS A 19 5.06 2.24 17.66
N ILE A 20 4.53 2.45 18.85
CA ILE A 20 5.05 1.85 20.09
C ILE A 20 4.89 0.33 20.07
N LYS A 21 3.70 -0.15 19.70
CA LYS A 21 3.37 -1.57 19.67
C LYS A 21 4.25 -2.37 18.71
N GLU A 22 4.56 -1.81 17.55
CA GLU A 22 5.37 -2.47 16.52
C GLU A 22 6.87 -2.12 16.61
N GLY A 23 7.28 -1.27 17.57
CA GLY A 23 8.67 -0.98 17.86
C GLY A 23 9.38 -0.06 16.85
N TYR A 24 8.64 0.79 16.13
CA TYR A 24 9.25 1.74 15.20
C TYR A 24 9.91 2.93 15.92
N SER A 25 11.06 3.36 15.41
CA SER A 25 11.83 4.50 15.97
C SER A 25 11.14 5.85 15.77
N SER A 26 10.46 6.06 14.63
CA SER A 26 9.73 7.28 14.29
C SER A 26 8.38 6.99 13.63
N LEU A 27 7.49 7.98 13.61
CA LEU A 27 6.24 7.90 12.83
C LEU A 27 6.52 7.77 11.34
N GLU A 28 7.59 8.40 10.84
CA GLU A 28 8.00 8.30 9.44
C GLU A 28 8.38 6.86 9.07
N ALA A 29 9.09 6.14 9.94
CA ALA A 29 9.45 4.74 9.72
C ALA A 29 8.21 3.84 9.65
N LEU A 30 7.26 4.04 10.56
CA LEU A 30 5.96 3.36 10.53
C LEU A 30 5.19 3.67 9.23
N LEU A 31 5.06 4.96 8.88
CA LEU A 31 4.32 5.38 7.69
C LEU A 31 4.95 4.84 6.41
N ALA A 32 6.28 4.83 6.30
CA ALA A 32 6.98 4.26 5.15
C ALA A 32 6.68 2.75 5.01
N HIS A 33 6.65 2.02 6.13
CA HIS A 33 6.28 0.61 6.14
C HIS A 33 4.82 0.41 5.69
N LEU A 34 3.88 1.15 6.28
CA LEU A 34 2.46 1.06 5.96
C LEU A 34 2.17 1.42 4.49
N ILE A 35 2.78 2.48 3.97
CA ILE A 35 2.64 2.89 2.56
C ILE A 35 3.15 1.79 1.62
N THR A 36 4.28 1.17 1.97
CA THR A 36 4.84 0.06 1.18
C THR A 36 3.92 -1.15 1.19
N GLY A 37 3.37 -1.50 2.36
CA GLY A 37 2.37 -2.56 2.50
C GLY A 37 1.13 -2.29 1.65
N TYR A 38 0.57 -1.08 1.75
CA TYR A 38 -0.60 -0.67 0.97
C TYR A 38 -0.35 -0.74 -0.55
N LYS A 39 0.79 -0.22 -1.02
CA LYS A 39 1.15 -0.28 -2.46
C LYS A 39 1.26 -1.72 -2.94
N ARG A 40 1.86 -2.60 -2.14
CA ARG A 40 2.00 -4.03 -2.48
C ARG A 40 0.65 -4.72 -2.57
N GLN A 41 -0.23 -4.49 -1.59
CA GLN A 41 -1.57 -5.06 -1.59
C GLN A 41 -2.38 -4.56 -2.79
N ARG A 42 -2.35 -3.25 -3.05
CA ARG A 42 -3.03 -2.66 -4.21
C ARG A 42 -2.52 -3.24 -5.53
N LEU A 43 -1.21 -3.46 -5.66
CA LEU A 43 -0.62 -4.09 -6.84
C LEU A 43 -1.13 -5.53 -7.02
N LEU A 44 -1.23 -6.30 -5.94
CA LEU A 44 -1.75 -7.67 -5.99
C LEU A 44 -3.23 -7.71 -6.39
N GLU A 45 -4.04 -6.80 -5.85
CA GLU A 45 -5.45 -6.66 -6.20
C GLU A 45 -5.63 -6.32 -7.69
N GLU A 46 -4.89 -5.33 -8.17
CA GLU A 46 -4.93 -4.93 -9.59
C GLU A 46 -4.39 -6.02 -10.52
N SER A 47 -3.35 -6.74 -10.09
CA SER A 47 -2.84 -7.91 -10.82
C SER A 47 -3.88 -9.03 -10.90
N GLY A 48 -4.62 -9.27 -9.82
CA GLY A 48 -5.72 -10.24 -9.81
C GLY A 48 -6.85 -9.84 -10.75
N ARG A 49 -7.26 -8.57 -10.73
CA ARG A 49 -8.26 -8.01 -11.64
C ARG A 49 -7.81 -8.08 -13.10
N LEU A 50 -6.53 -7.79 -13.37
CA LEU A 50 -5.96 -7.90 -14.71
C LEU A 50 -6.00 -9.33 -15.22
N ARG A 51 -5.53 -10.30 -14.42
CA ARG A 51 -5.55 -11.73 -14.81
C ARG A 51 -6.95 -12.24 -15.10
N ARG A 52 -7.95 -11.83 -14.30
CA ARG A 52 -9.37 -12.17 -14.57
C ARG A 52 -9.84 -11.61 -15.91
N ARG A 53 -9.59 -10.32 -16.17
CA ARG A 53 -9.92 -9.69 -17.46
C ARG A 53 -9.21 -10.33 -18.65
N MET A 54 -7.97 -10.77 -18.47
CA MET A 54 -7.23 -11.49 -19.51
C MET A 54 -7.82 -12.87 -19.79
N GLN A 55 -8.19 -13.62 -18.74
CA GLN A 55 -8.86 -14.92 -18.88
C GLN A 55 -10.20 -14.78 -19.62
N GLU A 56 -11.01 -13.78 -19.27
CA GLU A 56 -12.28 -13.48 -19.96
C GLU A 56 -12.07 -13.19 -21.45
N ARG A 57 -10.94 -12.58 -21.80
CA ARG A 57 -10.59 -12.20 -23.17
C ARG A 57 -9.72 -13.22 -23.90
N LYS A 58 -9.37 -14.34 -23.26
CA LYS A 58 -8.42 -15.35 -23.75
C LYS A 58 -7.06 -14.76 -24.17
N LEU A 59 -6.63 -13.69 -23.50
CA LEU A 59 -5.36 -13.02 -23.75
C LEU A 59 -4.26 -13.65 -22.87
N SER A 60 -3.11 -13.88 -23.47
CA SER A 60 -1.87 -14.23 -22.78
C SER A 60 -1.09 -12.96 -22.40
N LEU A 61 -0.09 -13.10 -21.53
CA LEU A 61 0.80 -11.98 -21.19
C LEU A 61 1.70 -11.59 -22.37
N GLU A 62 1.92 -12.52 -23.31
CA GLU A 62 2.73 -12.31 -24.51
C GLU A 62 2.02 -11.34 -25.46
N ASP A 63 0.68 -11.43 -25.57
CA ASP A 63 -0.16 -10.55 -26.40
C ASP A 63 -0.21 -9.08 -25.94
N LEU A 64 0.29 -8.77 -24.74
CA LEU A 64 0.25 -7.42 -24.15
C LEU A 64 1.56 -6.64 -24.28
N VAL A 65 2.64 -7.32 -24.70
CA VAL A 65 4.00 -6.76 -24.75
C VAL A 65 4.48 -6.47 -26.18
N GLU A 66 3.77 -6.97 -27.20
CA GLU A 66 3.87 -6.53 -28.60
C GLU A 66 3.09 -5.24 -28.86
#